data_AF-A0A2V2WQF7-F1
#
_entry.id   AF-A0A2V2WQF7-F1
#
_cell.length_a   1.000
_cell.length_b   1.000
_cell.length_c   1.000
_cell.angle_alpha   90.00
_cell.angle_beta   90.00
_cell.angle_gamma   90.00
#
_symmetry.space_group_name_H-M   'P 1'
#
loop_
_entity.id
_entity.type
_entity.pdbx_description
1 polymer ?
#
loop_
_entity_poly.entity_id
_entity_poly.type
_entity_poly.pdbx_seq_one_letter_code
_entity_poly.pdbx_strand_id
1 'polypeptide(L)'
;MAKTKLPTMKRKLRWVAVLLILFIAVTTVLSLSFVPADDDGAPAPNNLRHPRASAVDDAALAYIPRRVVDTWSRREYLVVLGIPSTDDEARRTRRNLQRTTCWRFPGVATRANDFTGAMLVLYVLGRHPSHGYDYSAALLEEASQWNDVVALPMNEGRVSPEKKVGVGGDSGIEASIGMTRKTYMWFDLAHRLFPTARYIAKGDDDIFLRVPLFVAHLRLLPRRGIYMGVHAGDSFLVKKCFLHVAFIVGFATPCRGMWRRRWCRTNRCGAWHTCRTARSVMTNLHCWVFCTRT
;
A
#
# COMPACT_ATOMS: atom_id res chain seq x y z
N MET A 1 -13.88 71.33 -29.16
CA MET A 1 -14.80 70.70 -28.17
C MET A 1 -14.40 69.24 -27.97
N ALA A 2 -13.83 68.87 -26.82
CA ALA A 2 -13.55 67.48 -26.47
C ALA A 2 -14.18 67.19 -25.10
N LYS A 3 -15.31 66.46 -25.10
CA LYS A 3 -16.02 66.08 -23.87
C LYS A 3 -15.31 64.91 -23.17
N THR A 4 -14.96 65.19 -21.93
CA THR A 4 -14.54 64.39 -20.78
C THR A 4 -14.98 62.91 -20.81
N LYS A 5 -14.06 61.96 -21.09
CA LYS A 5 -14.23 60.51 -20.87
C LYS A 5 -13.46 59.96 -19.65
N LEU A 6 -12.85 60.82 -18.85
CA LEU A 6 -12.01 60.41 -17.71
C LEU A 6 -12.75 59.91 -16.44
N PRO A 7 -13.97 60.39 -16.07
CA PRO A 7 -14.59 59.96 -14.81
C PRO A 7 -15.22 58.57 -14.89
N THR A 8 -15.66 58.15 -16.08
CA THR A 8 -16.30 56.84 -16.32
C THR A 8 -15.30 55.70 -16.34
N MET A 9 -14.06 55.92 -16.80
CA MET A 9 -12.99 54.91 -16.78
C MET A 9 -12.55 54.57 -15.35
N LYS A 10 -12.37 55.56 -14.47
CA LYS A 10 -12.02 55.33 -13.06
C LYS A 10 -13.13 54.57 -12.32
N ARG A 11 -14.39 54.88 -12.61
CA ARG A 11 -15.53 54.14 -12.06
C ARG A 11 -15.55 52.70 -12.56
N LYS A 12 -15.42 52.47 -13.88
CA LYS A 12 -15.36 51.10 -14.45
C LYS A 12 -14.19 50.27 -13.89
N LEU A 13 -13.01 50.86 -13.74
CA LEU A 13 -11.84 50.17 -13.18
C LEU A 13 -12.04 49.80 -11.70
N ARG A 14 -12.71 50.66 -10.92
CA ARG A 14 -13.10 50.34 -9.54
C ARG A 14 -14.10 49.19 -9.48
N TRP A 15 -15.10 49.17 -10.36
CA TRP A 15 -16.06 48.05 -10.45
C TRP A 15 -15.38 46.74 -10.85
N VAL A 16 -14.44 46.77 -11.79
CA VAL A 16 -13.66 45.59 -12.18
C VAL A 16 -12.78 45.11 -11.02
N ALA A 17 -12.13 46.01 -10.30
CA ALA A 17 -11.32 45.64 -9.13
C ALA A 17 -12.17 45.04 -8.00
N VAL A 18 -13.36 45.61 -7.73
CA VAL A 18 -14.29 45.06 -6.74
C VAL A 18 -14.80 43.68 -7.15
N LEU A 19 -15.16 43.49 -8.42
CA LEU A 19 -15.58 42.18 -8.92
C LEU A 19 -14.44 41.15 -8.88
N LEU A 20 -13.20 41.56 -9.14
CA LEU A 20 -12.03 40.69 -9.05
C LEU A 20 -11.75 40.30 -7.59
N ILE A 21 -11.86 41.23 -6.64
CA ILE A 21 -11.71 40.95 -5.21
C ILE A 21 -12.83 40.02 -4.73
N LEU A 22 -14.08 40.27 -5.17
CA LEU A 22 -15.21 39.41 -4.85
C LEU A 22 -15.02 38.01 -5.44
N PHE A 23 -14.53 37.90 -6.66
CA PHE A 23 -14.22 36.63 -7.31
C PHE A 23 -13.07 35.89 -6.60
N ILE A 24 -12.01 36.58 -6.21
CA ILE A 24 -10.92 36.01 -5.41
C ILE A 24 -11.44 35.57 -4.05
N ALA A 25 -12.27 36.37 -3.37
CA ALA A 25 -12.87 36.03 -2.08
C ALA A 25 -13.82 34.82 -2.20
N VAL A 26 -14.68 34.79 -3.21
CA VAL A 26 -15.59 33.66 -3.46
C VAL A 26 -14.81 32.42 -3.87
N THR A 27 -13.74 32.53 -4.67
CA THR A 27 -12.91 31.37 -5.02
C THR A 27 -12.02 30.90 -3.88
N THR A 28 -11.53 31.78 -3.00
CA THR A 28 -10.83 31.36 -1.77
C THR A 28 -11.80 30.76 -0.77
N VAL A 29 -12.99 31.34 -0.56
CA VAL A 29 -14.04 30.74 0.26
C VAL A 29 -14.47 29.41 -0.32
N LEU A 30 -14.73 29.28 -1.62
CA LEU A 30 -15.06 27.99 -2.25
C LEU A 30 -13.88 27.02 -2.19
N SER A 31 -12.64 27.44 -2.38
CA SER A 31 -11.46 26.55 -2.22
C SER A 31 -11.25 26.10 -0.77
N LEU A 32 -11.65 26.93 0.20
CA LEU A 32 -11.68 26.60 1.63
C LEU A 32 -12.96 25.83 2.03
N SER A 33 -14.05 25.94 1.26
CA SER A 33 -15.35 25.28 1.48
C SER A 33 -15.48 23.97 0.67
N PHE A 34 -14.59 23.75 -0.30
CA PHE A 34 -14.25 22.45 -0.88
C PHE A 34 -13.15 21.76 -0.06
N VAL A 35 -13.08 22.06 1.24
CA VAL A 35 -12.82 21.03 2.23
C VAL A 35 -13.99 20.04 2.09
N PRO A 36 -13.76 18.79 1.68
CA PRO A 36 -14.80 17.77 1.77
C PRO A 36 -15.33 17.81 3.20
N ALA A 37 -16.65 17.84 3.35
CA ALA A 37 -17.35 17.80 4.63
C ALA A 37 -16.55 17.05 5.71
N ASP A 38 -16.37 17.72 6.86
CA ASP A 38 -15.70 17.25 8.07
C ASP A 38 -15.60 15.72 8.18
N ASP A 39 -14.47 15.18 7.75
CA ASP A 39 -13.92 13.96 8.31
C ASP A 39 -12.81 14.42 9.26
N ASP A 40 -13.23 14.87 10.45
CA ASP A 40 -12.35 15.28 11.56
C ASP A 40 -11.33 14.17 11.84
N GLY A 41 -10.06 14.35 11.44
CA GLY A 41 -9.05 13.35 11.78
C GLY A 41 -7.64 13.41 11.18
N ALA A 42 -7.18 14.47 10.53
CA ALA A 42 -5.79 14.53 10.04
C ALA A 42 -4.91 15.43 10.94
N PRO A 43 -4.00 14.87 11.76
CA PRO A 43 -3.12 15.68 12.60
C PRO A 43 -1.82 16.07 11.88
N ALA A 44 -1.24 17.17 12.37
CA ALA A 44 0.10 17.64 12.06
C ALA A 44 1.18 16.56 12.30
N PRO A 45 2.35 16.63 11.63
CA PRO A 45 3.17 15.44 11.35
C PRO A 45 3.96 14.83 12.52
N ASN A 46 3.81 15.26 13.78
CA ASN A 46 4.85 15.01 14.80
C ASN A 46 4.39 14.54 16.19
N ASN A 47 3.17 14.05 16.39
CA ASN A 47 2.77 13.50 17.70
C ASN A 47 2.68 11.96 17.68
N LEU A 48 3.75 11.31 18.16
CA LEU A 48 3.92 9.85 18.28
C LEU A 48 2.96 9.16 19.27
N ARG A 49 2.01 9.87 19.87
CA ARG A 49 0.98 9.31 20.76
C ARG A 49 -0.35 10.03 20.58
N HIS A 50 -0.94 9.89 19.40
CA HIS A 50 -2.36 10.22 19.24
C HIS A 50 -3.22 9.10 19.87
N PRO A 51 -4.17 9.42 20.77
CA PRO A 51 -5.09 8.43 21.34
C PRO A 51 -5.85 7.63 20.28
N ARG A 52 -6.14 8.26 19.13
CA ARG A 52 -6.79 7.63 17.98
C ARG A 52 -5.92 6.56 17.32
N ALA A 53 -4.60 6.74 17.29
CA ALA A 53 -3.66 5.75 16.74
C ALA A 53 -3.60 4.50 17.64
N SER A 54 -3.65 4.68 18.98
CA SER A 54 -3.73 3.57 19.94
C SER A 54 -5.03 2.78 19.76
N ALA A 55 -6.18 3.45 19.62
CA ALA A 55 -7.46 2.77 19.43
C ALA A 55 -7.54 2.00 18.09
N VAL A 56 -6.93 2.55 17.04
CA VAL A 56 -6.84 1.88 15.73
C VAL A 56 -5.95 0.62 15.81
N ASP A 57 -4.86 0.68 16.56
CA ASP A 57 -3.99 -0.48 16.79
C ASP A 57 -4.68 -1.56 17.61
N ASP A 58 -5.32 -1.17 18.71
CA ASP A 58 -6.06 -2.08 19.58
C ASP A 58 -7.17 -2.78 18.78
N ALA A 59 -7.86 -2.07 17.89
CA ALA A 59 -8.84 -2.66 16.99
C ALA A 59 -8.19 -3.61 15.97
N ALA A 60 -7.07 -3.21 15.36
CA ALA A 60 -6.34 -4.02 14.38
C ALA A 60 -5.80 -5.34 14.96
N LEU A 61 -5.48 -5.32 16.26
CA LEU A 61 -4.87 -6.43 17.00
C LEU A 61 -5.86 -7.15 17.91
N ALA A 62 -7.16 -6.81 17.87
CA ALA A 62 -8.18 -7.29 18.80
C ALA A 62 -8.29 -8.81 18.88
N TYR A 63 -7.97 -9.52 17.80
CA TYR A 63 -8.05 -10.98 17.70
C TYR A 63 -6.71 -11.69 17.89
N ILE A 64 -5.67 -10.95 18.28
CA ILE A 64 -4.34 -11.49 18.58
C ILE A 64 -4.10 -11.40 20.10
N PRO A 65 -3.73 -12.49 20.78
CA PRO A 65 -3.42 -12.43 22.21
C PRO A 65 -2.31 -11.42 22.51
N ARG A 66 -2.48 -10.58 23.54
CA ARG A 66 -1.47 -9.57 23.94
C ARG A 66 -0.06 -10.14 24.09
N ARG A 67 0.08 -11.33 24.68
CA ARG A 67 1.38 -12.03 24.82
C ARG A 67 2.09 -12.28 23.48
N VAL A 68 1.33 -12.49 22.40
CA VAL A 68 1.87 -12.69 21.05
C VAL A 68 2.36 -11.35 20.49
N VAL A 69 1.56 -10.29 20.64
CA VAL A 69 1.95 -8.93 20.26
C VAL A 69 3.21 -8.47 21.02
N ASP A 70 3.30 -8.78 22.32
CA ASP A 70 4.50 -8.50 23.12
C ASP A 70 5.71 -9.31 22.66
N THR A 71 5.50 -10.55 22.23
CA THR A 71 6.56 -11.40 21.67
C THR A 71 7.08 -10.80 20.37
N TRP A 72 6.18 -10.29 19.53
CA TRP A 72 6.52 -9.62 18.28
C TRP A 72 7.33 -8.35 18.51
N SER A 73 6.89 -7.48 19.42
CA SER A 73 7.52 -6.17 19.65
C SER A 73 8.94 -6.26 20.23
N ARG A 74 9.24 -7.33 20.99
CA ARG A 74 10.55 -7.58 21.60
C ARG A 74 11.57 -8.24 20.68
N ARG A 75 11.14 -8.77 19.53
CA ARG A 75 12.02 -9.50 18.60
C ARG A 75 12.60 -8.58 17.54
N GLU A 76 13.86 -8.83 17.18
CA GLU A 76 14.54 -8.12 16.09
C GLU A 76 14.39 -8.88 14.77
N TYR A 77 13.23 -8.73 14.13
CA TYR A 77 13.02 -9.32 12.81
C TYR A 77 13.92 -8.66 11.75
N LEU A 78 14.49 -9.46 10.85
CA LEU A 78 15.12 -8.91 9.65
C LEU A 78 14.05 -8.27 8.77
N VAL A 79 12.91 -8.93 8.59
CA VAL A 79 11.80 -8.42 7.79
C VAL A 79 10.45 -8.81 8.39
N VAL A 80 9.51 -7.88 8.37
CA VAL A 80 8.10 -8.15 8.64
C VAL A 80 7.31 -7.97 7.35
N LEU A 81 6.71 -9.05 6.85
CA LEU A 81 5.95 -9.06 5.61
C LEU A 81 4.45 -9.05 5.91
N GLY A 82 3.77 -7.98 5.49
CA GLY A 82 2.31 -7.92 5.47
C GLY A 82 1.76 -8.50 4.18
N ILE A 83 0.73 -9.34 4.28
CA ILE A 83 0.05 -9.93 3.14
C ILE A 83 -1.41 -9.48 3.13
N PRO A 84 -1.73 -8.36 2.45
CA PRO A 84 -3.09 -8.01 2.11
C PRO A 84 -3.86 -9.18 1.50
N SER A 85 -4.98 -9.51 2.12
CA SER A 85 -5.88 -10.57 1.68
C SER A 85 -7.33 -10.16 1.96
N THR A 86 -8.30 -10.98 1.57
CA THR A 86 -9.73 -10.72 1.80
C THR A 86 -10.39 -11.85 2.58
N ASP A 87 -11.49 -11.53 3.27
CA ASP A 87 -12.27 -12.49 4.05
C ASP A 87 -13.25 -13.27 3.16
N ASP A 88 -12.69 -14.14 2.33
CA ASP A 88 -13.43 -15.10 1.53
C ASP A 88 -12.71 -16.45 1.51
N GLU A 89 -13.44 -17.51 1.16
CA GLU A 89 -12.95 -18.89 1.19
C GLU A 89 -11.77 -19.11 0.24
N ALA A 90 -11.80 -18.50 -0.95
CA ALA A 90 -10.74 -18.66 -1.95
C ALA A 90 -9.43 -18.05 -1.43
N ARG A 91 -9.47 -16.87 -0.81
CA ARG A 91 -8.28 -16.25 -0.21
C ARG A 91 -7.85 -16.96 1.06
N ARG A 92 -8.77 -17.44 1.91
CA ARG A 92 -8.41 -18.28 3.06
C ARG A 92 -7.63 -19.51 2.64
N THR A 93 -8.05 -20.17 1.56
CA THR A 93 -7.34 -21.30 0.97
C THR A 93 -5.91 -20.92 0.57
N ARG A 94 -5.71 -19.76 -0.06
CA ARG A 94 -4.36 -19.27 -0.42
C ARG A 94 -3.48 -19.02 0.80
N ARG A 95 -4.00 -18.36 1.84
CA ARG A 95 -3.26 -18.16 3.09
C ARG A 95 -2.83 -19.49 3.71
N ASN A 96 -3.73 -20.49 3.73
CA ASN A 96 -3.42 -21.84 4.20
C ASN A 96 -2.35 -22.52 3.33
N LEU A 97 -2.39 -22.37 2.01
CA LEU A 97 -1.35 -22.87 1.12
C LEU A 97 0.00 -22.23 1.40
N GLN A 98 0.07 -20.91 1.59
CA GLN A 98 1.33 -20.24 1.93
C GLN A 98 1.87 -20.72 3.30
N ARG A 99 1.00 -20.83 4.33
CA ARG A 99 1.37 -21.38 5.66
C ARG A 99 1.92 -22.80 5.59
N THR A 100 1.32 -23.64 4.75
CA THR A 100 1.70 -25.05 4.59
C THR A 100 2.86 -25.28 3.61
N THR A 101 3.32 -24.25 2.90
CA THR A 101 4.39 -24.33 1.90
C THR A 101 5.54 -23.38 2.22
N CYS A 102 5.59 -22.19 1.60
CA CYS A 102 6.72 -21.26 1.66
C CYS A 102 7.01 -20.73 3.08
N TRP A 103 6.03 -20.76 3.99
CA TRP A 103 6.23 -20.36 5.39
C TRP A 103 6.74 -21.47 6.32
N ARG A 104 6.89 -22.71 5.83
CA ARG A 104 7.51 -23.80 6.62
C ARG A 104 9.03 -23.71 6.70
N PHE A 105 9.63 -22.75 6.00
CA PHE A 105 11.07 -22.54 6.08
C PHE A 105 11.48 -22.16 7.52
N PRO A 106 12.53 -22.76 8.13
CA PRO A 106 12.88 -22.53 9.54
C PRO A 106 13.15 -21.07 9.93
N GLY A 107 13.51 -20.22 8.97
CA GLY A 107 13.72 -18.79 9.21
C GLY A 107 12.46 -17.94 9.28
N VAL A 108 11.26 -18.53 9.12
CA VAL A 108 9.98 -17.83 9.21
C VAL A 108 9.42 -17.96 10.61
N ALA A 109 9.13 -16.82 11.24
CA ALA A 109 8.48 -16.71 12.52
C ALA A 109 6.99 -17.01 12.38
N THR A 110 6.53 -18.08 13.03
CA THR A 110 5.15 -18.55 13.02
C THR A 110 4.70 -18.94 14.42
N ARG A 111 3.41 -19.15 14.64
CA ARG A 111 2.91 -19.68 15.92
C ARG A 111 3.60 -20.99 16.32
N ALA A 112 3.96 -21.86 15.37
CA ALA A 112 4.54 -23.17 15.65
C ALA A 112 5.96 -23.11 16.23
N ASN A 113 6.65 -21.98 16.10
CA ASN A 113 8.00 -21.75 16.65
C ASN A 113 8.05 -20.52 17.57
N ASP A 114 6.92 -20.20 18.21
CA ASP A 114 6.75 -19.05 19.11
C ASP A 114 7.14 -17.72 18.48
N PHE A 115 6.90 -17.59 17.17
CA PHE A 115 7.29 -16.45 16.35
C PHE A 115 8.79 -16.19 16.30
N THR A 116 9.58 -17.28 16.29
CA THR A 116 11.04 -17.24 16.14
C THR A 116 11.47 -17.38 14.68
N GLY A 117 12.22 -16.40 14.19
CA GLY A 117 12.75 -16.42 12.85
C GLY A 117 13.28 -15.05 12.42
N ALA A 118 13.94 -15.01 11.28
CA ALA A 118 14.38 -13.75 10.66
C ALA A 118 13.22 -13.00 10.00
N MET A 119 12.17 -13.72 9.59
CA MET A 119 11.06 -13.16 8.82
C MET A 119 9.73 -13.43 9.50
N LEU A 120 9.01 -12.38 9.90
CA LEU A 120 7.62 -12.48 10.35
C LEU A 120 6.68 -12.28 9.17
N VAL A 121 5.59 -13.04 9.11
CA VAL A 121 4.54 -12.89 8.09
C VAL A 121 3.21 -12.67 8.78
N LEU A 122 2.50 -11.61 8.39
CA LEU A 122 1.19 -11.27 8.92
C LEU A 122 0.20 -11.07 7.77
N TYR A 123 -0.99 -11.65 7.87
CA TYR A 123 -2.07 -11.42 6.92
C TYR A 123 -2.88 -10.21 7.34
N VAL A 124 -3.13 -9.30 6.40
CA VAL A 124 -3.80 -8.02 6.67
C VAL A 124 -5.16 -8.02 5.98
N LEU A 125 -6.23 -7.94 6.75
CA LEU A 125 -7.60 -8.01 6.24
C LEU A 125 -8.43 -6.80 6.71
N GLY A 126 -9.32 -6.32 5.84
CA GLY A 126 -10.43 -5.46 6.18
C GLY A 126 -11.74 -6.24 6.24
N ARG A 127 -12.82 -5.54 6.56
CA ARG A 127 -14.18 -6.07 6.63
C ARG A 127 -14.75 -6.25 5.23
N HIS A 128 -15.13 -7.47 4.87
CA HIS A 128 -15.53 -7.79 3.50
C HIS A 128 -17.03 -7.52 3.26
N PRO A 129 -17.42 -6.94 2.10
CA PRO A 129 -18.81 -6.58 1.83
C PRO A 129 -19.79 -7.78 1.80
N SER A 130 -19.31 -9.00 1.52
CA SER A 130 -20.17 -10.20 1.52
C SER A 130 -20.71 -10.55 2.91
N HIS A 131 -20.09 -10.04 3.97
CA HIS A 131 -20.44 -10.30 5.36
C HIS A 131 -21.04 -9.06 6.03
N GLY A 132 -21.64 -8.15 5.25
CA GLY A 132 -22.22 -6.92 5.79
C GLY A 132 -21.19 -5.94 6.37
N TYR A 133 -19.91 -6.08 6.00
CA TYR A 133 -18.78 -5.40 6.63
C TYR A 133 -18.53 -5.81 8.11
N ASP A 134 -18.89 -7.03 8.47
CA ASP A 134 -18.36 -7.70 9.66
C ASP A 134 -17.25 -8.71 9.28
N TYR A 135 -16.53 -9.20 10.28
CA TYR A 135 -15.60 -10.33 10.09
C TYR A 135 -16.35 -11.65 10.19
N SER A 136 -16.15 -12.54 9.22
CA SER A 136 -16.80 -13.85 9.23
C SER A 136 -16.32 -14.71 10.41
N ALA A 137 -17.20 -15.58 10.91
CA ALA A 137 -16.86 -16.50 11.99
C ALA A 137 -15.60 -17.33 11.67
N ALA A 138 -15.44 -17.72 10.41
CA ALA A 138 -14.31 -18.52 10.00
C ALA A 138 -13.01 -17.72 9.82
N LEU A 139 -13.06 -16.39 9.64
CA LEU A 139 -11.87 -15.54 9.81
C LEU A 139 -11.48 -15.41 11.29
N LEU A 140 -12.46 -15.27 12.18
CA LEU A 140 -12.19 -15.20 13.62
C LEU A 140 -11.57 -16.51 14.14
N GLU A 141 -12.07 -17.64 13.66
CA GLU A 141 -11.47 -18.94 13.92
C GLU A 141 -10.03 -19.02 13.40
N GLU A 142 -9.78 -18.63 12.14
CA GLU A 142 -8.44 -18.58 11.56
C GLU A 142 -7.49 -17.67 12.37
N ALA A 143 -7.95 -16.48 12.77
CA ALA A 143 -7.17 -15.55 13.58
C ALA A 143 -6.77 -16.18 14.93
N SER A 144 -7.72 -16.85 15.60
CA SER A 144 -7.44 -17.56 16.86
C SER A 144 -6.51 -18.76 16.70
N GLN A 145 -6.55 -19.41 15.53
CA GLN A 145 -5.74 -20.59 15.23
C GLN A 145 -4.30 -20.21 14.88
N TRP A 146 -4.07 -19.11 14.17
CA TRP A 146 -2.73 -18.81 13.67
C TRP A 146 -2.06 -17.64 14.39
N ASN A 147 -2.84 -16.77 15.03
CA ASN A 147 -2.39 -15.54 15.66
C ASN A 147 -1.57 -14.64 14.70
N ASP A 148 -1.72 -14.80 13.37
CA ASP A 148 -0.98 -14.08 12.33
C ASP A 148 -1.89 -13.17 11.48
N VAL A 149 -3.11 -12.92 11.95
CA VAL A 149 -4.16 -12.17 11.24
C VAL A 149 -4.33 -10.80 11.90
N VAL A 150 -3.99 -9.75 11.17
CA VAL A 150 -4.25 -8.34 11.51
C VAL A 150 -5.57 -7.92 10.89
N ALA A 151 -6.56 -7.61 11.73
CA ALA A 151 -7.92 -7.29 11.33
C ALA A 151 -8.14 -5.77 11.35
N LEU A 152 -7.72 -5.09 10.28
CA LEU A 152 -7.76 -3.62 10.21
C LEU A 152 -9.19 -3.09 10.31
N PRO A 153 -9.44 -2.03 11.10
CA PRO A 153 -10.76 -1.40 11.25
C PRO A 153 -11.12 -0.55 10.01
N MET A 154 -11.26 -1.22 8.88
CA MET A 154 -11.62 -0.63 7.59
C MET A 154 -12.49 -1.58 6.79
N ASN A 155 -13.25 -1.02 5.85
CA ASN A 155 -14.06 -1.77 4.91
C ASN A 155 -13.27 -2.06 3.63
N GLU A 156 -13.40 -3.27 3.12
CA GLU A 156 -12.91 -3.62 1.78
C GLU A 156 -13.70 -2.86 0.72
N GLY A 157 -13.02 -2.52 -0.38
CA GLY A 157 -13.70 -2.02 -1.57
C GLY A 157 -14.40 -3.15 -2.32
N ARG A 158 -15.54 -2.86 -2.97
CA ARG A 158 -16.20 -3.86 -3.82
C ARG A 158 -15.38 -4.07 -5.09
N VAL A 159 -15.20 -5.35 -5.44
CA VAL A 159 -14.59 -5.75 -6.70
C VAL A 159 -15.65 -5.69 -7.80
N SER A 160 -15.29 -5.17 -8.98
CA SER A 160 -16.19 -5.12 -10.14
C SER A 160 -16.76 -6.51 -10.46
N PRO A 161 -18.08 -6.64 -10.69
CA PRO A 161 -18.72 -7.95 -10.96
C PRO A 161 -18.12 -8.71 -12.14
N GLU A 162 -17.60 -7.98 -13.14
CA GLU A 162 -17.00 -8.55 -14.35
C GLU A 162 -15.60 -9.14 -14.09
N LYS A 163 -15.00 -8.81 -12.93
CA LYS A 163 -13.65 -9.24 -12.58
C LYS A 163 -13.65 -10.72 -12.22
N LYS A 164 -13.09 -11.54 -13.12
CA LYS A 164 -12.85 -12.97 -12.86
C LYS A 164 -11.60 -13.18 -12.00
N VAL A 165 -11.69 -14.12 -11.06
CA VAL A 165 -10.55 -14.56 -10.23
C VAL A 165 -9.47 -15.16 -11.14
N GLY A 166 -8.21 -14.78 -10.93
CA GLY A 166 -7.07 -15.29 -11.72
C GLY A 166 -6.94 -14.71 -13.14
N VAL A 167 -7.88 -13.88 -13.59
CA VAL A 167 -7.81 -13.19 -14.88
C VAL A 167 -7.33 -11.76 -14.67
N GLY A 168 -6.43 -11.26 -15.52
CA GLY A 168 -5.98 -9.89 -15.40
C GLY A 168 -7.02 -8.85 -15.78
N GLY A 169 -6.96 -7.67 -15.16
CA GLY A 169 -7.87 -6.56 -15.45
C GLY A 169 -8.13 -5.67 -14.24
N ASP A 170 -8.79 -4.54 -14.50
CA ASP A 170 -9.22 -3.61 -13.46
C ASP A 170 -10.21 -4.28 -12.50
N SER A 171 -9.95 -4.13 -11.20
CA SER A 171 -10.81 -4.66 -10.13
C SER A 171 -11.85 -3.65 -9.67
N GLY A 172 -11.85 -2.44 -10.24
CA GLY A 172 -12.77 -1.35 -9.91
C GLY A 172 -12.14 -0.29 -9.00
N ILE A 173 -12.73 0.91 -9.04
CA ILE A 173 -12.26 2.07 -8.27
C ILE A 173 -12.35 1.80 -6.76
N GLU A 174 -13.46 1.24 -6.28
CA GLU A 174 -13.63 0.92 -4.86
C GLU A 174 -12.57 -0.07 -4.37
N ALA A 175 -12.36 -1.18 -5.07
CA ALA A 175 -11.31 -2.15 -4.75
C ALA A 175 -9.92 -1.51 -4.72
N SER A 176 -9.64 -0.60 -5.66
CA SER A 176 -8.36 0.13 -5.73
C SER A 176 -8.15 1.07 -4.54
N ILE A 177 -9.20 1.80 -4.14
CA ILE A 177 -9.20 2.65 -2.94
C ILE A 177 -9.01 1.78 -1.68
N GLY A 178 -9.76 0.68 -1.57
CA GLY A 178 -9.65 -0.27 -0.46
C GLY A 178 -8.25 -0.84 -0.33
N MET A 179 -7.65 -1.29 -1.43
CA MET A 179 -6.27 -1.82 -1.43
C MET A 179 -5.24 -0.76 -1.04
N THR A 180 -5.39 0.48 -1.53
CA THR A 180 -4.50 1.59 -1.19
C THR A 180 -4.58 1.93 0.29
N ARG A 181 -5.81 2.05 0.82
CA ARG A 181 -6.04 2.32 2.24
C ARG A 181 -5.48 1.20 3.12
N LYS A 182 -5.73 -0.06 2.77
CA LYS A 182 -5.20 -1.23 3.48
C LYS A 182 -3.68 -1.24 3.52
N THR A 183 -3.05 -0.94 2.39
CA THR A 183 -1.58 -0.86 2.29
C THR A 183 -1.02 0.25 3.15
N TYR A 184 -1.65 1.44 3.14
CA TYR A 184 -1.25 2.54 4.01
C TYR A 184 -1.37 2.16 5.50
N MET A 185 -2.53 1.64 5.91
CA MET A 185 -2.77 1.22 7.29
C MET A 185 -1.81 0.11 7.75
N TRP A 186 -1.47 -0.83 6.87
CA TRP A 186 -0.44 -1.83 7.15
C TRP A 186 0.90 -1.18 7.47
N PHE A 187 1.40 -0.28 6.61
CA PHE A 187 2.71 0.34 6.83
C PHE A 187 2.72 1.26 8.06
N ASP A 188 1.64 2.00 8.29
CA ASP A 188 1.50 2.85 9.48
C ASP A 188 1.51 2.03 10.78
N LEU A 189 0.74 0.94 10.83
CA LEU A 189 0.75 0.01 11.96
C LEU A 189 2.10 -0.68 12.12
N ALA A 190 2.66 -1.23 11.05
CA ALA A 190 3.89 -2.01 11.10
C ALA A 190 5.08 -1.16 11.56
N HIS A 191 5.13 0.11 11.17
CA HIS A 191 6.17 1.02 11.63
C HIS A 191 6.13 1.25 13.15
N ARG A 192 4.92 1.34 13.73
CA ARG A 192 4.72 1.53 15.18
C ARG A 192 4.91 0.24 15.98
N LEU A 193 4.46 -0.89 15.44
CA LEU A 193 4.51 -2.19 16.11
C LEU A 193 5.88 -2.86 16.05
N PHE A 194 6.67 -2.58 14.99
CA PHE A 194 7.97 -3.21 14.76
C PHE A 194 9.10 -2.19 14.62
N PRO A 195 9.36 -1.36 15.66
CA PRO A 195 10.39 -0.31 15.59
C PRO A 195 11.81 -0.88 15.41
N THR A 196 12.03 -2.14 15.80
CA THR A 196 13.32 -2.84 15.70
C THR A 196 13.49 -3.67 14.42
N ALA A 197 12.41 -3.85 13.63
CA ALA A 197 12.52 -4.61 12.39
C ALA A 197 13.34 -3.84 11.36
N ARG A 198 14.27 -4.53 10.67
CA ARG A 198 15.15 -3.85 9.69
C ARG A 198 14.42 -3.50 8.39
N TYR A 199 13.45 -4.30 8.01
CA TYR A 199 12.64 -4.09 6.81
C TYR A 199 11.17 -4.34 7.10
N ILE A 200 10.30 -3.50 6.56
CA ILE A 200 8.86 -3.75 6.47
C ILE A 200 8.53 -4.02 5.02
N ALA A 201 7.82 -5.09 4.76
CA ALA A 201 7.47 -5.54 3.43
C ALA A 201 5.97 -5.71 3.28
N LYS A 202 5.52 -5.70 2.03
CA LYS A 202 4.17 -6.11 1.64
C LYS A 202 4.29 -7.22 0.61
N GLY A 203 3.36 -8.18 0.54
CA GLY A 203 3.29 -9.24 -0.47
C GLY A 203 1.85 -9.61 -0.76
N ASP A 204 1.59 -10.33 -1.84
CA ASP A 204 0.24 -10.82 -2.16
C ASP A 204 0.01 -12.25 -1.67
N ASP A 205 -1.25 -12.61 -1.47
CA ASP A 205 -1.63 -13.97 -1.06
C ASP A 205 -1.50 -15.02 -2.19
N ASP A 206 -1.27 -14.61 -3.44
CA ASP A 206 -0.97 -15.49 -4.57
C ASP A 206 0.50 -15.49 -5.01
N ILE A 207 1.40 -14.96 -4.18
CA ILE A 207 2.84 -15.12 -4.42
C ILE A 207 3.35 -16.46 -3.87
N PHE A 208 4.42 -16.93 -4.49
CA PHE A 208 5.34 -17.90 -3.88
C PHE A 208 6.68 -17.21 -3.61
N LEU A 209 7.15 -17.25 -2.35
CA LEU A 209 8.40 -16.64 -1.94
C LEU A 209 9.46 -17.68 -1.62
N ARG A 210 10.62 -17.58 -2.29
CA ARG A 210 11.82 -18.37 -1.94
C ARG A 210 12.49 -17.76 -0.71
N VAL A 211 11.94 -18.03 0.47
CA VAL A 211 12.35 -17.39 1.73
C VAL A 211 13.85 -17.38 1.99
N PRO A 212 14.61 -18.50 1.91
CA PRO A 212 16.05 -18.46 2.18
C PRO A 212 16.81 -17.51 1.26
N LEU A 213 16.44 -17.46 -0.03
CA LEU A 213 17.04 -16.54 -0.99
C LEU A 213 16.66 -15.09 -0.70
N PHE A 214 15.39 -14.84 -0.37
CA PHE A 214 14.91 -13.51 -0.01
C PHE A 214 15.62 -12.95 1.23
N VAL A 215 15.68 -13.74 2.31
CA VAL A 215 16.38 -13.39 3.55
C VAL A 215 17.88 -13.17 3.30
N ALA A 216 18.52 -14.01 2.49
CA ALA A 216 19.93 -13.84 2.14
C ALA A 216 20.18 -12.51 1.43
N HIS A 217 19.32 -12.10 0.50
CA HIS A 217 19.44 -10.81 -0.17
C HIS A 217 19.27 -9.64 0.78
N LEU A 218 18.25 -9.66 1.65
CA LEU A 218 18.00 -8.56 2.60
C LEU A 218 19.17 -8.33 3.56
N ARG A 219 19.96 -9.36 3.88
CA ARG A 219 21.17 -9.22 4.72
C ARG A 219 22.29 -8.43 4.04
N LEU A 220 22.33 -8.41 2.70
CA LEU A 220 23.34 -7.70 1.91
C LEU A 220 22.92 -6.26 1.60
N LEU A 221 21.63 -5.93 1.79
CA LEU A 221 21.11 -4.61 1.50
C LEU A 221 21.45 -3.60 2.61
N PRO A 222 21.69 -2.32 2.24
CA PRO A 222 21.77 -1.22 3.20
C PRO A 222 20.56 -1.12 4.14
N ARG A 223 20.81 -0.78 5.40
CA ARG A 223 19.77 -0.62 6.44
C ARG A 223 19.11 0.75 6.45
N ARG A 224 19.29 1.57 5.43
CA ARG A 224 18.69 2.91 5.34
C ARG A 224 18.48 3.30 3.88
N GLY A 225 17.41 4.06 3.63
CA GLY A 225 17.16 4.67 2.32
C GLY A 225 16.85 3.68 1.20
N ILE A 226 16.43 2.45 1.54
CA ILE A 226 16.02 1.46 0.56
C ILE A 226 14.52 1.46 0.39
N TYR A 227 14.16 1.54 -0.88
CA TYR A 227 12.86 1.17 -1.37
C TYR A 227 13.06 0.27 -2.59
N MET A 228 12.61 -0.98 -2.51
CA MET A 228 12.86 -1.99 -3.53
C MET A 228 11.56 -2.65 -4.00
N GLY A 229 11.48 -2.84 -5.31
CA GLY A 229 10.43 -3.55 -6.03
C GLY A 229 10.69 -3.43 -7.54
N VAL A 230 9.70 -3.78 -8.35
CA VAL A 230 9.82 -3.62 -9.82
C VAL A 230 9.55 -2.18 -10.19
N HIS A 231 10.37 -1.57 -11.03
CA HIS A 231 10.09 -0.24 -11.54
C HIS A 231 9.01 -0.32 -12.62
N ALA A 232 7.91 0.39 -12.42
CA ALA A 232 6.95 0.68 -13.47
C ALA A 232 6.98 2.17 -13.80
N GLY A 233 6.45 2.51 -14.97
CA GLY A 233 6.17 3.88 -15.31
C GLY A 233 4.97 3.95 -16.22
N ASP A 234 4.27 5.06 -16.14
CA ASP A 234 3.16 5.38 -17.04
C ASP A 234 3.34 6.79 -17.60
N SER A 235 2.71 7.05 -18.74
CA SER A 235 2.79 8.32 -19.45
C SER A 235 1.38 8.85 -19.68
N PHE A 236 1.03 9.90 -18.96
CA PHE A 236 -0.27 10.54 -19.07
C PHE A 236 -0.21 11.70 -20.05
N LEU A 237 -1.15 11.79 -20.98
CA LEU A 237 -1.31 12.98 -21.81
C LEU A 237 -2.20 13.99 -21.06
N VAL A 238 -1.60 15.06 -20.55
CA VAL A 238 -2.30 16.16 -19.88
C VAL A 238 -2.12 17.43 -20.69
N LYS A 239 -3.22 17.97 -21.23
CA LYS A 239 -3.21 19.23 -22.01
C LYS A 239 -2.14 19.26 -23.12
N LYS A 240 -1.99 18.17 -23.87
CA LYS A 240 -0.98 17.97 -24.93
C LYS A 240 0.48 17.87 -24.45
N CYS A 241 0.74 17.84 -23.14
CA CYS A 241 2.03 17.48 -22.57
C CYS A 241 2.00 16.05 -22.04
N PHE A 242 3.05 15.28 -22.30
CA PHE A 242 3.25 13.99 -21.66
C PHE A 242 3.84 14.18 -20.27
N LEU A 243 3.12 13.72 -19.25
CA LEU A 243 3.62 13.57 -17.90
C LEU A 243 4.06 12.11 -17.71
N HIS A 244 5.37 11.89 -17.61
CA HIS A 244 5.93 10.58 -17.30
C HIS A 244 6.03 10.43 -15.79
N VAL A 245 5.42 9.39 -15.24
CA VAL A 245 5.51 9.04 -13.82
C VAL A 245 6.18 7.68 -13.72
N ALA A 246 7.31 7.61 -13.02
CA ALA A 246 7.98 6.37 -12.70
C ALA A 246 7.80 6.09 -11.20
N PHE A 247 7.42 4.88 -10.86
CA PHE A 247 7.20 4.45 -9.49
C PHE A 247 7.56 2.97 -9.36
N ILE A 248 7.92 2.55 -8.15
CA ILE A 248 8.10 1.13 -7.88
C ILE A 248 6.72 0.51 -7.71
N VAL A 249 6.54 -0.71 -8.20
CA VAL A 249 5.39 -1.58 -8.10
C VAL A 249 5.93 -2.96 -7.77
N GLY A 250 5.38 -3.67 -6.80
CA GLY A 250 6.04 -4.91 -6.37
C GLY A 250 5.92 -6.15 -7.30
N PHE A 251 6.29 -6.24 -8.57
CA PHE A 251 6.13 -7.52 -9.30
C PHE A 251 6.82 -8.75 -8.67
N ALA A 252 6.07 -9.85 -8.43
CA ALA A 252 6.65 -11.16 -8.14
C ALA A 252 6.91 -11.88 -9.47
N THR A 253 8.16 -11.89 -9.94
CA THR A 253 8.54 -12.74 -11.08
C THR A 253 8.93 -14.13 -10.58
N PRO A 254 8.39 -15.24 -11.13
CA PRO A 254 9.07 -16.53 -11.02
C PRO A 254 10.44 -16.37 -11.67
N CYS A 255 11.51 -16.58 -10.89
CA CYS A 255 12.87 -16.43 -11.40
C CYS A 255 13.14 -17.39 -12.57
N ARG A 256 13.06 -16.88 -13.80
CA ARG A 256 13.93 -17.29 -14.91
C ARG A 256 14.27 -16.04 -15.73
N GLY A 257 15.54 -15.61 -15.66
CA GLY A 257 16.13 -14.79 -16.74
C GLY A 257 16.62 -13.39 -16.40
N MET A 258 16.28 -12.77 -15.27
CA MET A 258 16.70 -11.38 -14.98
C MET A 258 17.99 -11.28 -14.16
N TRP A 259 19.05 -11.93 -14.64
CA TRP A 259 20.43 -11.67 -14.22
C TRP A 259 21.38 -11.75 -15.43
N ARG A 260 21.15 -10.88 -16.40
CA ARG A 260 22.20 -10.36 -17.28
C ARG A 260 21.95 -8.87 -17.51
N ARG A 261 22.49 -8.05 -16.60
CA ARG A 261 23.26 -6.83 -16.88
C ARG A 261 23.47 -6.07 -15.57
N ARG A 262 24.70 -6.21 -15.06
CA ARG A 262 25.32 -5.32 -14.09
C ARG A 262 25.40 -3.92 -14.72
N TRP A 263 25.06 -2.88 -13.94
CA TRP A 263 25.45 -1.47 -14.06
C TRP A 263 25.66 -0.88 -15.47
N CYS A 264 24.88 0.14 -15.83
CA CYS A 264 25.44 1.28 -16.57
C CYS A 264 24.65 2.57 -16.29
N ARG A 265 25.31 3.45 -15.54
CA ARG A 265 25.18 4.91 -15.64
C ARG A 265 25.55 5.32 -17.07
N THR A 266 24.98 6.42 -17.54
CA THR A 266 25.32 7.23 -18.73
C THR A 266 24.51 7.01 -20.02
N ASN A 267 23.96 8.15 -20.47
CA ASN A 267 23.45 8.58 -21.76
C ASN A 267 23.69 7.70 -23.01
N ARG A 268 22.61 7.61 -23.81
CA ARG A 268 22.48 7.62 -25.29
C ARG A 268 21.69 6.45 -25.88
N CYS A 269 20.90 6.85 -26.87
CA CYS A 269 19.99 6.10 -27.72
C CYS A 269 20.58 4.82 -28.33
N GLY A 270 19.68 3.89 -28.67
CA GLY A 270 19.97 2.82 -29.63
C GLY A 270 18.92 1.71 -29.57
N ALA A 271 18.11 1.61 -30.62
CA ALA A 271 17.10 0.59 -30.87
C ALA A 271 17.64 -0.85 -30.73
N TRP A 272 16.77 -1.85 -30.58
CA TRP A 272 16.70 -3.04 -31.45
C TRP A 272 15.52 -3.96 -31.07
N HIS A 273 14.86 -4.43 -32.12
CA HIS A 273 13.64 -5.25 -32.12
C HIS A 273 13.90 -6.74 -31.88
N THR A 274 12.78 -7.43 -31.63
CA THR A 274 12.48 -8.87 -31.78
C THR A 274 12.86 -9.83 -30.65
N CYS A 275 11.85 -10.27 -29.90
CA CYS A 275 11.47 -11.68 -29.94
C CYS A 275 10.00 -11.84 -29.55
N ARG A 276 9.24 -12.42 -30.48
CA ARG A 276 7.82 -12.76 -30.39
C ARG A 276 7.71 -14.09 -29.61
N THR A 277 6.56 -14.32 -28.98
CA THR A 277 6.07 -15.61 -28.44
C THR A 277 6.48 -16.00 -27.01
N ALA A 278 5.69 -15.54 -26.03
CA ALA A 278 5.23 -16.35 -24.90
C ALA A 278 3.91 -15.74 -24.40
N ARG A 279 2.83 -16.53 -24.46
CA ARG A 279 1.47 -16.11 -24.13
C ARG A 279 1.33 -15.79 -22.64
N SER A 280 0.48 -14.81 -22.40
CA SER A 280 0.16 -14.15 -21.15
C SER A 280 -0.24 -15.08 -20.01
N VAL A 281 0.46 -14.96 -18.88
CA VAL A 281 -0.14 -15.05 -17.55
C VAL A 281 0.27 -13.76 -16.85
N MET A 282 -0.59 -12.74 -16.88
CA MET A 282 -0.31 -11.44 -16.27
C MET A 282 -1.42 -11.01 -15.32
N THR A 283 -0.93 -10.53 -14.16
CA THR A 283 -1.53 -9.76 -13.07
C THR A 283 -2.17 -10.55 -11.92
N ASN A 284 -1.58 -10.46 -10.72
CA ASN A 284 -2.04 -9.56 -9.64
C ASN A 284 -0.90 -9.22 -8.63
N LEU A 285 -0.70 -7.90 -8.46
CA LEU A 285 -0.46 -7.06 -7.27
C LEU A 285 0.48 -7.34 -6.06
N HIS A 286 1.60 -8.02 -6.19
CA HIS A 286 2.88 -7.35 -5.89
C HIS A 286 3.50 -7.19 -4.45
N CYS A 287 4.80 -7.55 -4.30
CA CYS A 287 5.68 -7.50 -3.12
C CYS A 287 6.62 -6.26 -3.01
N TRP A 288 6.66 -5.59 -1.86
CA TRP A 288 7.35 -4.32 -1.58
C TRP A 288 8.27 -4.48 -0.38
N VAL A 289 9.38 -3.74 -0.31
CA VAL A 289 10.22 -3.67 0.89
C VAL A 289 10.65 -2.23 1.16
N PHE A 290 10.39 -1.76 2.38
CA PHE A 290 10.82 -0.49 2.95
C PHE A 290 11.78 -0.74 4.11
N CYS A 291 12.72 0.18 4.31
CA CYS A 291 13.61 0.15 5.46
C CYS A 291 13.16 1.17 6.51
N THR A 292 13.13 0.77 7.79
CA THR A 292 12.76 1.65 8.90
C THR A 292 13.93 2.59 9.24
N ARG A 293 13.62 3.84 9.63
CA ARG A 293 14.63 4.74 10.21
C ARG A 293 14.85 4.32 11.66
N THR A 294 16.08 3.94 11.99
CA THR A 294 16.61 4.06 13.36
C THR A 294 17.21 5.43 13.55
#